data_AF-A0A946Y3R9-F1
#
_entry.id   AF-A0A946Y3R9-F1
#
_cell.length_a   1.000
_cell.length_b   1.000
_cell.length_c   1.000
_cell.angle_alpha   90.00
_cell.angle_beta   90.00
_cell.angle_gamma   90.00
#
_symmetry.space_group_name_H-M   'P 1'
#
loop_
_entity.id
_entity.type
_entity.pdbx_description
1 polymer ?
#
loop_
_entity_poly.entity_id
_entity_poly.type
_entity_poly.pdbx_seq_one_letter_code
_entity_poly.pdbx_strand_id
1 'polypeptide(L)'
;VFTFAAYKKKALKPPPRHKALPDWLVTGKEPVPLLPSFRTQALSTQIYSFIMSLIDGKRTIDDMAKLLEQQKLMSHREAVPAIRQFLTKMFEDSQRPAGF
;
A
#
# COMPACT_ATOMS: atom_id res chain seq x y z
N VAL A 1 23.07 -25.49 45.58
CA VAL A 1 23.69 -24.81 44.41
C VAL A 1 23.63 -25.77 43.24
N PHE A 2 23.08 -25.36 42.10
CA PHE A 2 23.04 -26.18 40.89
C PHE A 2 23.95 -25.55 39.83
N THR A 3 24.72 -26.39 39.16
CA THR A 3 25.59 -25.97 38.06
C THR A 3 25.19 -26.77 36.82
N PHE A 4 24.98 -26.08 35.71
CA PHE A 4 24.71 -26.68 34.41
C PHE A 4 25.88 -26.40 33.48
N ALA A 5 26.13 -27.34 32.57
CA ALA A 5 27.09 -27.20 31.48
C ALA A 5 26.41 -27.56 30.16
N ALA A 6 26.78 -26.87 29.09
CA ALA A 6 26.32 -27.14 27.73
C ALA A 6 27.52 -27.39 26.81
N TYR A 7 27.33 -28.26 25.82
CA TYR A 7 28.31 -28.51 24.77
C TYR A 7 27.67 -28.39 23.39
N LYS A 8 28.45 -27.93 22.40
CA LYS A 8 27.98 -27.67 21.04
C LYS A 8 27.64 -28.99 20.33
N LYS A 9 26.35 -29.28 20.15
CA LYS A 9 25.86 -30.52 19.52
C LYS A 9 26.03 -30.55 18.00
N LYS A 10 25.88 -29.40 17.31
CA LYS A 10 25.95 -29.32 15.84
C LYS A 10 26.20 -27.88 15.37
N ALA A 11 26.93 -27.72 14.27
CA ALA A 11 27.00 -26.44 13.55
C ALA A 11 25.88 -26.38 12.49
N LEU A 12 25.10 -25.31 12.50
CA LEU A 12 24.09 -25.04 11.48
C LEU A 12 24.69 -24.21 10.34
N LYS A 13 24.11 -24.33 9.14
CA LYS A 13 24.46 -23.45 8.03
C LYS A 13 24.21 -21.99 8.46
N PRO A 14 25.15 -21.06 8.18
CA PRO A 14 24.93 -19.65 8.49
C PRO A 14 23.63 -19.16 7.85
N PRO A 15 22.90 -18.24 8.50
CA PRO A 15 21.74 -17.63 7.87
C PRO A 15 22.16 -16.96 6.55
N PRO A 16 21.30 -16.95 5.53
CA PRO A 16 21.58 -16.25 4.30
C PRO A 16 21.91 -14.78 4.60
N ARG A 17 22.86 -14.22 3.83
CA ARG A 17 23.32 -12.84 4.00
C ARG A 17 22.11 -11.90 4.05
N HIS A 18 22.08 -11.03 5.04
CA HIS A 18 21.01 -10.05 5.18
C HIS A 18 20.92 -9.26 3.88
N LYS A 19 19.74 -9.23 3.25
CA LYS A 19 19.51 -8.36 2.09
C LYS A 19 19.52 -6.94 2.63
N ALA A 20 20.63 -6.24 2.43
CA ALA A 20 20.69 -4.81 2.71
C ALA A 20 19.60 -4.11 1.90
N LEU A 21 18.96 -3.12 2.52
CA LEU A 21 18.09 -2.22 1.78
C LEU A 21 18.92 -1.50 0.70
N PRO A 22 18.32 -1.14 -0.44
CA PRO A 22 19.03 -0.41 -1.48
C PRO A 22 19.62 0.91 -0.98
N ASP A 23 20.76 1.33 -1.54
CA ASP A 23 21.48 2.53 -1.09
C ASP A 23 20.61 3.79 -1.16
N TRP A 24 19.80 3.96 -2.22
CA TRP A 24 18.87 5.09 -2.35
C TRP A 24 17.88 5.21 -1.19
N LEU A 25 17.57 4.10 -0.52
CA LEU A 25 16.70 4.07 0.65
C LEU A 25 17.47 4.25 1.97
N VAL A 26 18.72 3.77 2.01
CA VAL A 26 19.56 3.82 3.22
C VAL A 26 20.22 5.19 3.40
N THR A 27 20.82 5.74 2.35
CA THR A 27 21.55 7.01 2.43
C THR A 27 20.65 8.20 2.13
N GLY A 28 19.61 8.01 1.32
CA GLY A 28 18.69 9.06 0.87
C GLY A 28 19.30 10.11 -0.05
N LYS A 29 20.54 9.91 -0.51
CA LYS A 29 21.25 10.85 -1.39
C LYS A 29 21.15 10.48 -2.86
N GLU A 30 20.88 9.22 -3.16
CA GLU A 30 20.66 8.77 -4.53
C GLU A 30 19.21 9.03 -4.98
N PRO A 31 18.98 9.27 -6.28
CA PRO A 31 17.63 9.40 -6.82
C PRO A 31 16.78 8.16 -6.58
N VAL A 32 15.50 8.37 -6.25
CA VAL A 32 14.52 7.28 -6.14
C VAL A 32 14.28 6.67 -7.53
N PRO A 33 14.43 5.34 -7.69
CA PRO A 33 14.34 4.70 -9.00
C PRO A 33 12.90 4.67 -9.52
N LEU A 34 12.71 4.89 -10.82
CA LEU A 34 11.41 4.78 -11.49
C LEU A 34 11.06 3.32 -11.83
N LEU A 35 10.91 2.49 -10.79
CA LEU A 35 10.58 1.08 -10.94
C LEU A 35 9.19 0.90 -11.56
N PRO A 36 8.95 -0.15 -12.38
CA PRO A 36 7.61 -0.44 -12.90
C PRO A 36 6.55 -0.56 -11.80
N SER A 37 6.90 -1.21 -10.68
CA SER A 37 6.02 -1.34 -9.51
C SER A 37 5.64 0.02 -8.91
N PHE A 38 6.57 0.97 -8.84
CA PHE A 38 6.30 2.32 -8.34
C PHE A 38 5.38 3.09 -9.28
N ARG A 39 5.54 2.93 -10.61
CA ARG A 39 4.63 3.53 -11.59
C ARG A 39 3.20 3.00 -11.45
N THR A 40 3.04 1.68 -11.33
CA THR A 40 1.72 1.08 -11.10
C THR A 40 1.10 1.60 -9.80
N GLN A 41 1.87 1.62 -8.70
CA GLN A 41 1.38 2.11 -7.41
C GLN A 41 1.04 3.61 -7.44
N ALA A 42 1.82 4.42 -8.15
CA ALA A 42 1.56 5.85 -8.30
C ALA A 42 0.24 6.11 -9.04
N LEU A 43 -0.03 5.37 -10.11
CA LEU A 43 -1.31 5.44 -10.82
C LEU A 43 -2.49 5.05 -9.94
N SER A 44 -2.38 3.94 -9.20
CA SER A 44 -3.43 3.53 -8.25
C SER A 44 -3.66 4.59 -7.18
N THR A 45 -2.59 5.16 -6.62
CA THR A 45 -2.67 6.24 -5.64
C THR A 45 -3.35 7.48 -6.21
N GLN A 46 -3.06 7.83 -7.47
CA GLN A 46 -3.69 8.97 -8.14
C GLN A 46 -5.20 8.76 -8.35
N ILE A 47 -5.62 7.54 -8.69
CA ILE A 47 -7.04 7.21 -8.80
C ILE A 47 -7.72 7.34 -7.43
N TYR A 48 -7.10 6.81 -6.38
CA TYR A 48 -7.64 6.91 -5.02
C TYR A 48 -7.71 8.35 -4.52
N SER A 49 -6.67 9.16 -4.75
CA SER A 49 -6.69 10.56 -4.36
C SER A 49 -7.77 11.35 -5.11
N PHE A 50 -8.01 11.01 -6.37
CA PHE A 50 -9.12 11.59 -7.14
C PHE A 50 -10.48 11.15 -6.58
N ILE A 51 -10.67 9.87 -6.26
CA ILE A 51 -11.91 9.39 -5.60
C ILE A 51 -12.13 10.15 -4.29
N MET A 52 -11.08 10.37 -3.49
CA MET A 52 -11.18 11.14 -2.24
C MET A 52 -11.60 12.59 -2.48
N SER A 53 -11.08 13.24 -3.53
CA SER A 53 -11.45 14.63 -3.84
C SER A 53 -12.90 14.78 -4.33
N LEU A 54 -13.53 13.69 -4.77
CA LEU A 54 -14.93 13.69 -5.17
C LEU A 54 -15.92 13.59 -3.99
N ILE A 55 -15.43 13.27 -2.77
CA ILE A 55 -16.26 13.11 -1.58
C ILE A 55 -16.69 14.48 -1.07
N ASP A 56 -17.92 14.86 -1.37
CA ASP A 56 -18.53 16.14 -0.98
C ASP A 56 -19.84 15.98 -0.17
N GLY A 57 -20.22 14.73 0.15
CA GLY A 57 -21.47 14.40 0.84
C GLY A 57 -22.73 14.48 -0.02
N LYS A 58 -22.61 14.75 -1.32
CA LYS A 58 -23.74 14.91 -2.25
C LYS A 58 -23.71 13.89 -3.38
N ARG A 59 -22.52 13.58 -3.90
CA ARG A 59 -22.34 12.65 -5.02
C ARG A 59 -22.59 11.21 -4.59
N THR A 60 -23.25 10.46 -5.48
CA THR A 60 -23.39 9.01 -5.35
C THR A 60 -22.17 8.28 -5.93
N ILE A 61 -22.04 6.98 -5.64
CA ILE A 61 -21.02 6.12 -6.27
C ILE A 61 -21.16 6.11 -7.80
N ASP A 62 -22.40 6.18 -8.30
CA ASP A 62 -22.69 6.24 -9.74
C ASP A 62 -22.18 7.53 -10.38
N ASP A 63 -22.39 8.67 -9.70
CA ASP A 63 -21.86 9.97 -10.15
C ASP A 63 -20.33 9.98 -10.18
N MET A 64 -19.70 9.41 -9.15
CA MET A 64 -18.24 9.27 -9.10
C MET A 64 -17.73 8.36 -10.22
N ALA A 65 -18.42 7.26 -10.52
CA ALA A 65 -18.05 6.34 -11.60
C ALA A 65 -18.13 7.00 -12.98
N LYS A 66 -19.14 7.85 -13.23
CA LYS A 66 -19.21 8.66 -14.46
C LYS A 66 -18.03 9.61 -14.59
N LEU A 67 -17.61 10.24 -13.50
CA LEU A 67 -16.44 11.14 -13.50
C LEU A 67 -15.13 10.39 -13.79
N LEU A 68 -14.95 9.19 -13.22
CA LEU A 68 -13.78 8.35 -13.52
C LEU A 68 -13.71 7.93 -15.00
N GLU A 69 -14.86 7.60 -15.59
CA GLU A 69 -14.96 7.26 -17.01
C GLU A 69 -14.69 8.47 -17.91
N GLN A 70 -15.22 9.65 -17.56
CA GLN A 70 -14.94 10.90 -18.29
C GLN A 70 -13.45 11.27 -18.29
N GLN A 71 -12.76 11.00 -17.18
CA GLN A 71 -11.31 11.19 -17.07
C GLN A 71 -10.49 10.08 -17.77
N LYS A 72 -11.15 9.11 -18.41
CA LYS A 72 -10.53 7.95 -19.09
C LYS A 72 -9.60 7.14 -18.17
N LEU A 73 -9.91 7.11 -16.87
CA LEU A 73 -9.13 6.36 -15.88
C LEU A 73 -9.50 4.88 -15.88
N MET A 74 -10.79 4.58 -16.04
CA MET A 74 -11.34 3.23 -16.17
C MET A 74 -12.79 3.29 -16.69
N SER A 75 -13.33 2.16 -17.14
CA SER A 75 -14.74 2.11 -17.58
C SER A 75 -15.70 2.25 -16.41
N HIS A 76 -16.92 2.70 -16.65
CA HIS A 76 -17.94 2.79 -15.60
C HIS A 76 -18.18 1.44 -14.90
N ARG A 77 -18.18 0.34 -15.66
CA ARG A 77 -18.35 -1.03 -15.15
C ARG A 77 -17.24 -1.45 -14.17
N GLU A 78 -16.03 -0.97 -14.36
CA GLU A 78 -14.89 -1.21 -13.47
C GLU A 78 -14.86 -0.21 -12.30
N ALA A 79 -15.27 1.03 -12.55
CA ALA A 79 -15.28 2.10 -11.57
C ALA A 79 -16.19 1.81 -10.37
N VAL A 80 -17.41 1.33 -10.60
CA VAL A 80 -18.37 1.08 -9.51
C VAL A 80 -17.82 0.10 -8.46
N PRO A 81 -17.33 -1.11 -8.80
CA PRO A 81 -16.76 -2.01 -7.80
C PRO A 81 -15.48 -1.47 -7.16
N ALA A 82 -14.64 -0.76 -7.92
CA ALA A 82 -13.42 -0.16 -7.39
C ALA A 82 -13.70 0.92 -6.34
N ILE A 83 -14.65 1.83 -6.60
CA ILE A 83 -15.08 2.87 -5.66
C ILE A 83 -15.69 2.23 -4.41
N ARG A 84 -16.56 1.22 -4.57
CA ARG A 84 -17.16 0.50 -3.44
C ARG A 84 -16.08 -0.08 -2.53
N GLN A 85 -15.13 -0.82 -3.11
CA GLN A 85 -14.07 -1.46 -2.34
C GLN A 85 -13.20 -0.42 -1.60
N PHE A 86 -12.88 0.69 -2.28
CA PHE A 86 -12.12 1.77 -1.67
C PHE A 86 -12.88 2.43 -0.50
N LEU A 87 -14.15 2.79 -0.70
CA LEU A 87 -14.96 3.43 0.33
C LEU A 87 -15.26 2.50 1.50
N THR A 88 -15.47 1.20 1.27
CA THR A 88 -15.59 0.20 2.34
C THR A 88 -14.35 0.22 3.22
N LYS A 89 -13.16 0.16 2.62
CA LYS A 89 -11.90 0.17 3.38
C LYS A 89 -11.71 1.48 4.15
N MET A 90 -11.99 2.63 3.53
CA MET A 90 -11.94 3.93 4.21
C MET A 90 -12.91 3.99 5.40
N PHE A 91 -14.13 3.46 5.23
CA PHE A 91 -15.10 3.41 6.30
C PHE A 91 -14.62 2.52 7.44
N GLU A 92 -14.12 1.32 7.14
CA GLU A 92 -13.53 0.42 8.13
C GLU A 92 -12.37 1.07 8.89
N ASP A 93 -11.46 1.74 8.18
CA ASP A 93 -10.32 2.44 8.76
C ASP A 93 -10.77 3.60 9.67
N SER A 94 -11.88 4.28 9.36
CA SER A 94 -12.46 5.32 10.21
C SER A 94 -13.07 4.78 11.52
N GLN A 95 -13.49 3.52 11.54
CA GLN A 95 -14.06 2.85 12.71
C GLN A 95 -12.99 2.21 13.60
N ARG A 96 -11.76 2.05 13.10
CA ARG A 96 -10.66 1.55 13.92
C ARG A 96 -10.27 2.63 14.94
N PRO A 97 -10.25 2.31 16.24
CA PRO A 97 -9.70 3.25 17.22
C PRO A 97 -8.27 3.58 16.81
N ALA A 98 -7.91 4.87 16.89
CA ALA A 98 -6.54 5.31 16.67
C ALA A 98 -5.65 4.64 17.73
N GLY A 99 -5.08 3.49 17.37
CA GLY A 99 -4.08 2.81 18.18
C GLY A 99 -2.81 3.63 18.14
N PHE A 100 -2.50 4.26 19.27
CA PHE A 100 -1.14 4.68 19.61
C PHE A 100 -0.26 3.46 19.90
#